data_AF-A0A3E0KGZ1-F1
#
_entry.id   AF-A0A3E0KGZ1-F1
#
_cell.length_a   1.000
_cell.length_b   1.000
_cell.length_c   1.000
_cell.angle_alpha   90.00
_cell.angle_beta   90.00
_cell.angle_gamma   90.00
#
_symmetry.space_group_name_H-M   'P 1'
#
loop_
_entity.id
_entity.type
_entity.pdbx_description
1 polymer ?
#
loop_
_entity_poly.entity_id
_entity_poly.type
_entity_poly.pdbx_seq_one_letter_code
_entity_poly.pdbx_strand_id
1 'polypeptide(L)'
;MAVQLVLWGHSDEQYFPKPVKQLVWFLYQYPVFWAPVFHYLRGTKPDDDPPRRAWRLERAIKIFHRAREMPTQAKQQLRDLLEAVYTVKRKGKDPRGLIVEYIVWSAKAFAPDPGTAACKRMKCDVRIKDGNTSRRLVDSDANFDAAWLSASHFFGAECKVSVKNFTIGRQGITDRALRKYTFMSETHRRLTALGRSSRICVVGCDADIDLVRAAINSAGFQVLEVLGADQLEALLTQDAGTCHR
;
A
#
# COMPACT_ATOMS: atom_id res chain seq x y z
N MET A 1 -8.79 -15.96 -29.80
CA MET A 1 -8.36 -14.55 -29.76
C MET A 1 -7.92 -14.22 -28.34
N ALA A 2 -6.80 -13.53 -28.16
CA ALA A 2 -6.32 -13.18 -26.82
C ALA A 2 -7.23 -12.11 -26.19
N VAL A 3 -7.69 -12.36 -24.95
CA VAL A 3 -8.51 -11.39 -24.21
C VAL A 3 -7.66 -10.17 -23.86
N GLN A 4 -8.09 -8.99 -24.30
CA GLN A 4 -7.44 -7.73 -23.95
C GLN A 4 -7.94 -7.25 -22.58
N LEU A 5 -7.00 -7.06 -21.65
CA LEU A 5 -7.28 -6.56 -20.31
C LEU A 5 -6.80 -5.12 -20.18
N VAL A 6 -7.51 -4.32 -19.38
CA VAL A 6 -7.12 -2.95 -19.02
C VAL A 6 -7.36 -2.70 -17.54
N LEU A 7 -6.60 -1.77 -16.96
CA LEU A 7 -6.94 -1.20 -15.66
C LEU A 7 -7.83 0.02 -15.86
N TRP A 8 -9.00 -0.01 -15.24
CA TRP A 8 -9.90 1.14 -15.19
C TRP A 8 -9.84 1.76 -13.81
N GLY A 9 -9.29 2.97 -13.71
CA GLY A 9 -9.09 3.65 -12.44
C GLY A 9 -9.53 5.10 -12.47
N HIS A 10 -9.84 5.63 -11.30
CA HIS A 10 -10.30 7.01 -11.13
C HIS A 10 -9.16 8.00 -10.92
N SER A 11 -7.90 7.55 -10.93
CA SER A 11 -6.77 8.31 -10.39
C SER A 11 -5.43 7.81 -10.93
N ASP A 12 -4.53 8.74 -11.21
CA ASP A 12 -3.14 8.51 -11.64
C ASP A 12 -2.15 9.03 -10.57
N GLU A 13 -0.91 9.31 -10.95
CA GLU A 13 0.11 9.85 -10.03
C GLU A 13 -0.31 11.18 -9.36
N GLN A 14 -1.13 12.00 -10.01
CA GLN A 14 -1.61 13.28 -9.47
C GLN A 14 -2.54 13.08 -8.26
N TYR A 15 -2.98 11.84 -8.01
CA TYR A 15 -3.74 11.46 -6.83
C TYR A 15 -3.01 11.68 -5.52
N PHE A 16 -1.68 11.66 -5.50
CA PHE A 16 -0.92 11.76 -4.24
C PHE A 16 -0.53 13.23 -3.95
N PRO A 17 -0.91 13.77 -2.77
CA PRO A 17 -0.49 15.10 -2.35
C PRO A 17 1.03 15.21 -2.26
N LYS A 18 1.57 16.40 -2.58
CA LYS A 18 3.01 16.69 -2.51
C LYS A 18 3.66 16.28 -1.18
N PRO A 19 3.06 16.53 0.01
CA PRO A 19 3.64 16.10 1.29
C PRO A 19 3.84 14.57 1.39
N VAL A 20 2.90 13.78 0.85
CA VAL A 20 3.00 12.31 0.85
C VAL A 20 4.17 11.86 -0.01
N LYS A 21 4.31 12.46 -1.20
CA LYS A 21 5.42 12.15 -2.11
C LYS A 21 6.78 12.49 -1.48
N GLN A 22 6.88 13.67 -0.87
CA GLN A 22 8.10 14.15 -0.22
C GLN A 22 8.48 13.30 1.00
N LEU A 23 7.50 12.86 1.80
CA LEU A 23 7.75 11.95 2.93
C LEU A 23 8.30 10.60 2.46
N VAL A 24 7.70 10.00 1.44
CA VAL A 24 8.18 8.70 0.92
C VAL A 24 9.56 8.84 0.26
N TRP A 25 9.80 9.94 -0.47
CA TRP A 25 11.15 10.25 -0.97
C TRP A 25 12.19 10.38 0.15
N PHE A 26 11.83 11.07 1.23
CA PHE A 26 12.69 11.16 2.42
C PHE A 26 12.97 9.77 3.02
N LEU A 27 11.99 8.87 3.04
CA LEU A 27 12.17 7.50 3.52
C LEU A 27 13.03 6.64 2.59
N TYR A 28 13.03 6.88 1.29
CA TYR A 28 14.00 6.25 0.37
C TYR A 28 15.43 6.71 0.65
N GLN A 29 15.63 7.99 0.96
CA GLN A 29 16.95 8.55 1.28
C GLN A 29 17.44 8.15 2.68
N TYR A 30 16.51 8.00 3.63
CA TYR A 30 16.80 7.66 5.02
C TYR A 30 15.92 6.50 5.49
N PRO A 31 16.15 5.26 4.99
CA PRO A 31 15.32 4.10 5.35
C PRO A 31 15.29 3.81 6.85
N VAL A 32 16.34 4.21 7.58
CA VAL A 32 16.42 4.15 9.04
C VAL A 32 15.23 4.78 9.77
N PHE A 33 14.54 5.75 9.16
CA PHE A 33 13.35 6.38 9.74
C PHE A 33 12.07 5.59 9.51
N TRP A 34 12.09 4.52 8.72
CA TRP A 34 10.90 3.71 8.47
C TRP A 34 10.32 3.14 9.77
N ALA A 35 11.13 2.48 10.61
CA ALA A 35 10.63 1.90 11.86
C ALA A 35 9.97 2.94 12.80
N PRO A 36 10.57 4.13 13.06
CA PRO A 36 9.89 5.22 13.75
C PRO A 36 8.58 5.66 13.09
N VAL A 37 8.57 5.82 11.75
CA VAL A 37 7.37 6.25 11.01
C VAL A 37 6.27 5.22 11.11
N PHE A 38 6.58 3.94 10.92
CA PHE A 38 5.66 2.83 11.09
C PHE A 38 5.02 2.85 12.49
N HIS A 39 5.82 2.98 13.56
CA HIS A 39 5.31 3.07 14.93
C HIS A 39 4.43 4.29 15.15
N TYR A 40 4.84 5.43 14.59
CA TYR A 40 4.06 6.66 14.62
C TYR A 40 2.71 6.49 13.92
N LEU A 41 2.65 5.94 12.71
CA LEU A 41 1.40 5.76 11.97
C LEU A 41 0.40 4.85 12.67
N ARG A 42 0.86 3.78 13.34
CA ARG A 42 0.01 2.89 14.13
C ARG A 42 -0.59 3.58 15.36
N GLY A 43 0.20 4.42 16.03
CA GLY A 43 -0.16 5.01 17.31
C GLY A 43 -0.89 6.36 17.21
N THR A 44 -0.70 7.09 16.12
CA THR A 44 -1.20 8.46 15.94
C THR A 44 -2.48 8.46 15.13
N LYS A 45 -3.53 9.07 15.67
CA LYS A 45 -4.82 9.19 14.95
C LYS A 45 -4.88 10.49 14.15
N PRO A 46 -5.69 10.57 13.06
CA PRO A 46 -5.82 11.79 12.27
C PRO A 46 -6.34 13.00 13.05
N ASP A 47 -7.11 12.77 14.11
CA ASP A 47 -7.71 13.77 15.01
C ASP A 47 -6.82 14.13 16.21
N ASP A 48 -5.66 13.49 16.39
CA ASP A 48 -4.70 13.89 17.42
C ASP A 48 -4.19 15.31 17.13
N ASP A 49 -4.11 16.18 18.14
CA ASP A 49 -3.59 17.54 18.02
C ASP A 49 -2.07 17.57 17.69
N PRO A 50 -1.54 18.66 17.10
CA PRO A 50 -0.13 18.72 16.72
C PRO A 50 0.87 18.47 17.86
N PRO A 51 0.70 19.01 19.09
CA PRO A 51 1.55 18.65 20.23
C PRO A 51 1.59 17.15 20.53
N ARG A 52 0.44 16.47 20.51
CA ARG A 52 0.33 15.03 20.75
C ARG A 52 0.99 14.22 19.64
N ARG A 53 0.81 14.61 18.39
CA ARG A 53 1.51 14.02 17.23
C ARG A 53 3.02 14.12 17.38
N ALA A 54 3.52 15.33 17.67
CA ALA A 54 4.94 15.56 17.91
C ALA A 54 5.50 14.67 19.02
N TRP A 55 4.81 14.59 20.17
CA TRP A 55 5.23 13.74 21.27
C TRP A 55 5.31 12.25 20.88
N ARG A 56 4.35 11.74 20.09
CA ARG A 56 4.36 10.35 19.61
C ARG A 56 5.54 10.08 18.67
N LEU A 57 5.86 11.01 17.78
CA LEU A 57 7.01 10.89 16.88
C LEU A 57 8.32 10.86 17.66
N GLU A 58 8.51 11.77 18.61
CA GLU A 58 9.70 11.80 19.48
C GLU A 58 9.86 10.49 20.26
N ARG A 59 8.74 9.96 20.80
CA ARG A 59 8.75 8.67 21.48
C ARG A 59 9.16 7.53 20.53
N ALA A 60 8.66 7.52 19.30
CA ALA A 60 9.04 6.54 18.29
C ALA A 60 10.54 6.63 17.97
N ILE A 61 11.07 7.83 17.71
CA ILE A 61 12.50 8.04 17.42
C ILE A 61 13.38 7.56 18.57
N LYS A 62 12.99 7.82 19.83
CA LYS A 62 13.76 7.38 21.02
C LYS A 62 13.86 5.86 21.16
N ILE A 63 12.86 5.11 20.69
CA ILE A 63 12.85 3.65 20.74
C ILE A 63 13.85 3.06 19.73
N PHE A 64 14.04 3.70 18.58
CA PHE A 64 14.88 3.19 17.49
C PHE A 64 16.28 3.81 17.49
N HIS A 65 17.26 3.06 18.00
CA HIS A 65 18.64 3.52 18.19
C HIS A 65 19.23 4.23 16.96
N ARG A 66 19.13 3.60 15.78
CA ARG A 66 19.70 4.16 14.55
C ARG A 66 19.04 5.49 14.16
N ALA A 67 17.73 5.62 14.37
CA ALA A 67 17.02 6.88 14.11
C ALA A 67 17.36 7.97 15.13
N ARG A 68 17.66 7.59 16.38
CA ARG A 68 18.09 8.51 17.44
C ARG A 68 19.42 9.19 17.09
N GLU A 69 20.34 8.45 16.49
CA GLU A 69 21.67 8.91 16.08
C GLU A 69 21.66 9.82 14.85
N MET A 70 20.55 9.88 14.12
CA MET A 70 20.44 10.75 12.95
C MET A 70 20.56 12.24 13.31
N PRO A 71 21.09 13.07 12.39
CA PRO A 71 21.22 14.51 12.60
C PRO A 71 19.90 15.17 12.97
N THR A 72 19.96 16.20 13.83
CA THR A 72 18.79 16.98 14.25
C THR A 72 18.01 17.52 13.07
N GLN A 73 18.70 17.95 12.00
CA GLN A 73 18.06 18.43 10.78
C GLN A 73 17.19 17.35 10.10
N ALA A 74 17.66 16.11 10.02
CA ALA A 74 16.91 15.02 9.41
C ALA A 74 15.66 14.66 10.25
N LYS A 75 15.79 14.67 11.58
CA LYS A 75 14.66 14.47 12.51
C LYS A 75 13.63 15.59 12.40
N GLN A 76 14.07 16.85 12.27
CA GLN A 76 13.19 17.99 12.06
C GLN A 76 12.47 17.89 10.71
N GLN A 77 13.19 17.57 9.63
CA GLN A 77 12.59 17.38 8.31
C GLN A 77 11.54 16.27 8.33
N LEU A 78 11.79 15.15 8.99
CA LEU A 78 10.80 14.08 9.16
C LEU A 78 9.52 14.59 9.86
N ARG A 79 9.69 15.36 10.94
CA ARG A 79 8.58 15.94 11.69
C ARG A 79 7.72 16.87 10.83
N ASP A 80 8.37 17.77 10.10
CA ASP A 80 7.68 18.74 9.23
C ASP A 80 6.92 18.03 8.10
N LEU A 81 7.52 16.99 7.50
CA LEU A 81 6.88 16.19 6.47
C LEU A 81 5.67 15.41 6.99
N LEU A 82 5.78 14.78 8.17
CA LEU A 82 4.66 14.08 8.79
C LEU A 82 3.53 15.04 9.15
N GLU A 83 3.83 16.20 9.72
CA GLU A 83 2.79 17.20 10.03
C GLU A 83 2.11 17.72 8.77
N ALA A 84 2.87 17.97 7.70
CA ALA A 84 2.32 18.35 6.41
C ALA A 84 1.40 17.27 5.80
N VAL A 85 1.66 15.98 6.04
CA VAL A 85 0.75 14.91 5.62
C VAL A 85 -0.58 14.95 6.40
N TYR A 86 -0.54 15.21 7.71
CA TYR A 86 -1.76 15.24 8.55
C TYR A 86 -2.63 16.47 8.30
N THR A 87 -2.08 17.53 7.70
CA THR A 87 -2.86 18.72 7.29
C THR A 87 -3.53 18.58 5.92
N VAL A 88 -3.26 17.48 5.18
CA VAL A 88 -3.95 17.19 3.91
C VAL A 88 -5.44 16.98 4.15
N LYS A 89 -6.26 17.95 3.74
CA LYS A 89 -7.71 17.85 3.80
C LYS A 89 -8.22 16.94 2.66
N ARG A 90 -8.67 15.74 3.00
CA ARG A 90 -9.48 14.89 2.12
C ARG A 90 -10.72 14.40 2.84
N LYS A 91 -11.90 14.75 2.31
CA LYS A 91 -13.20 14.39 2.91
C LYS A 91 -13.27 12.88 3.16
N GLY A 92 -13.38 12.50 4.44
CA GLY A 92 -13.56 11.12 4.87
C GLY A 92 -12.38 10.17 4.62
N LYS A 93 -11.18 10.67 4.29
CA LYS A 93 -10.00 9.82 4.06
C LYS A 93 -8.93 10.06 5.10
N ASP A 94 -8.44 8.96 5.66
CA ASP A 94 -7.30 8.97 6.57
C ASP A 94 -6.00 9.29 5.79
N PRO A 95 -5.29 10.39 6.10
CA PRO A 95 -4.08 10.79 5.39
C PRO A 95 -2.94 9.76 5.54
N ARG A 96 -2.93 8.98 6.61
CA ARG A 96 -1.92 7.93 6.86
C ARG A 96 -2.00 6.82 5.81
N GLY A 97 -3.21 6.49 5.35
CA GLY A 97 -3.42 5.49 4.30
C GLY A 97 -2.73 5.85 2.99
N LEU A 98 -2.64 7.15 2.66
CA LEU A 98 -1.98 7.62 1.45
C LEU A 98 -0.48 7.33 1.44
N ILE A 99 0.17 7.28 2.62
CA ILE A 99 1.59 6.96 2.73
C ILE A 99 1.82 5.51 2.29
N VAL A 100 1.05 4.57 2.85
CA VAL A 100 1.15 3.13 2.52
C VAL A 100 0.81 2.90 1.05
N GLU A 101 -0.28 3.51 0.57
CA GLU A 101 -0.69 3.47 -0.83
C GLU A 101 0.43 3.97 -1.76
N TYR A 102 1.10 5.07 -1.41
CA TYR A 102 2.15 5.64 -2.23
C TYR A 102 3.42 4.79 -2.22
N ILE A 103 3.84 4.23 -1.07
CA ILE A 103 5.00 3.32 -1.00
C ILE A 103 4.78 2.12 -1.92
N VAL A 104 3.61 1.47 -1.81
CA VAL A 104 3.28 0.32 -2.66
C VAL A 104 3.26 0.76 -4.12
N TRP A 105 2.51 1.83 -4.43
CA TRP A 105 2.45 2.36 -5.78
C TRP A 105 3.84 2.69 -6.31
N SER A 106 4.72 3.40 -5.60
CA SER A 106 6.04 3.77 -6.13
C SER A 106 7.04 2.62 -6.25
N ALA A 107 6.80 1.49 -5.59
CA ALA A 107 7.76 0.39 -5.53
C ALA A 107 8.04 -0.26 -6.90
N LYS A 108 9.32 -0.35 -7.27
CA LYS A 108 9.73 -0.99 -8.52
C LYS A 108 9.65 -2.51 -8.46
N ALA A 109 9.74 -3.09 -7.27
CA ALA A 109 9.60 -4.54 -7.06
C ALA A 109 8.26 -5.13 -7.54
N PHE A 110 7.23 -4.28 -7.72
CA PHE A 110 5.92 -4.66 -8.28
C PHE A 110 5.70 -4.11 -9.68
N ALA A 111 6.63 -3.30 -10.20
CA ALA A 111 6.63 -2.94 -11.59
C ALA A 111 7.01 -4.18 -12.41
N PRO A 112 6.28 -4.49 -13.49
CA PRO A 112 6.66 -5.57 -14.38
C PRO A 112 7.95 -5.22 -15.14
N ASP A 113 8.52 -6.24 -15.78
CA ASP A 113 9.86 -6.20 -16.36
C ASP A 113 10.16 -4.92 -17.17
N PRO A 114 11.38 -4.36 -17.03
CA PRO A 114 11.84 -3.23 -17.83
C PRO A 114 11.62 -3.51 -19.33
N GLY A 115 10.85 -2.65 -20.00
CA GLY A 115 10.53 -2.79 -21.42
C GLY A 115 9.11 -3.30 -21.73
N THR A 116 8.35 -3.74 -20.73
CA THR A 116 6.92 -4.01 -20.92
C THR A 116 6.09 -2.73 -20.71
N ALA A 117 5.21 -2.41 -21.66
CA ALA A 117 4.26 -1.31 -21.53
C ALA A 117 3.22 -1.65 -20.47
N ALA A 118 3.54 -1.36 -19.21
CA ALA A 118 2.70 -1.68 -18.08
C ALA A 118 1.81 -0.50 -17.70
N CYS A 119 0.51 -0.77 -17.63
CA CYS A 119 -0.42 0.21 -17.09
C CYS A 119 -0.39 0.12 -15.57
N LYS A 120 -0.21 1.26 -14.92
CA LYS A 120 -0.28 1.40 -13.47
C LYS A 120 -1.40 2.36 -13.11
N ARG A 121 -2.27 1.96 -12.19
CA ARG A 121 -3.44 2.76 -11.79
C ARG A 121 -3.66 2.70 -10.28
N MET A 122 -4.30 3.75 -9.77
CA MET A 122 -4.80 3.84 -8.40
C MET A 122 -6.32 3.67 -8.39
N LYS A 123 -6.86 3.14 -7.29
CA LYS A 123 -8.31 3.03 -7.05
C LYS A 123 -9.03 2.48 -8.29
N CYS A 124 -8.58 1.30 -8.72
CA CYS A 124 -8.90 0.75 -10.03
C CYS A 124 -9.43 -0.69 -9.98
N ASP A 125 -10.17 -1.07 -11.01
CA ASP A 125 -10.59 -2.45 -11.26
C ASP A 125 -9.94 -2.97 -12.55
N VAL A 126 -9.97 -4.29 -12.74
CA VAL A 126 -9.54 -4.93 -13.99
C VAL A 126 -10.75 -5.07 -14.89
N ARG A 127 -10.63 -4.71 -16.17
CA ARG A 127 -11.68 -4.85 -17.17
C ARG A 127 -11.23 -5.65 -18.37
N ILE A 128 -12.18 -6.35 -18.97
CA ILE A 128 -12.06 -6.95 -20.29
C ILE A 128 -12.48 -5.88 -21.30
N LYS A 129 -11.63 -5.63 -22.29
CA LYS A 129 -11.90 -4.68 -23.37
C LYS A 129 -12.54 -5.42 -24.55
N ASP A 130 -13.73 -4.97 -24.93
CA ASP A 130 -14.55 -5.51 -26.01
C ASP A 130 -14.74 -4.39 -27.06
N GLY A 131 -13.76 -4.23 -27.94
CA GLY A 131 -13.70 -3.14 -28.92
C GLY A 131 -13.60 -1.77 -28.24
N ASN A 132 -14.63 -0.93 -28.45
CA ASN A 132 -14.76 0.40 -27.84
C ASN A 132 -15.40 0.38 -26.45
N THR A 133 -15.83 -0.79 -25.97
CA THR A 133 -16.47 -0.96 -24.67
C THR A 133 -15.57 -1.73 -23.72
N SER A 134 -15.91 -1.70 -22.43
CA SER A 134 -15.25 -2.55 -21.44
C SER A 134 -16.24 -2.98 -20.37
N ARG A 135 -16.03 -4.18 -19.83
CA ARG A 135 -16.79 -4.72 -18.71
C ARG A 135 -15.85 -5.16 -17.61
N ARG A 136 -16.31 -5.12 -16.36
CA ARG A 136 -15.48 -5.56 -15.22
C ARG A 136 -15.12 -7.04 -15.36
N LEU A 137 -13.89 -7.37 -15.02
CA LEU A 137 -13.44 -8.76 -14.94
C LEU A 137 -14.19 -9.48 -13.83
N VAL A 138 -14.41 -8.82 -12.69
CA VAL A 138 -15.23 -9.28 -11.56
C VAL A 138 -16.38 -8.30 -11.38
N ASP A 139 -17.61 -8.80 -11.33
CA ASP A 139 -18.79 -7.93 -11.14
C ASP A 139 -18.89 -7.48 -9.68
N SER A 140 -18.16 -6.42 -9.35
CA SER A 140 -18.08 -5.81 -8.01
C SER A 140 -17.82 -4.31 -8.13
N ASP A 141 -18.26 -3.55 -7.13
CA ASP A 141 -17.91 -2.14 -6.95
C ASP A 141 -16.56 -1.95 -6.22
N ALA A 142 -15.96 -3.02 -5.73
CA ALA A 142 -14.64 -3.00 -5.12
C ALA A 142 -13.54 -2.68 -6.15
N ASN A 143 -12.47 -2.04 -5.69
CA ASN A 143 -11.30 -1.66 -6.48
C ASN A 143 -10.02 -2.03 -5.75
N PHE A 144 -8.88 -2.11 -6.42
CA PHE A 144 -7.57 -2.14 -5.80
C PHE A 144 -7.13 -0.73 -5.41
N ASP A 145 -6.42 -0.60 -4.30
CA ASP A 145 -5.81 0.66 -3.92
C ASP A 145 -4.70 1.04 -4.92
N ALA A 146 -3.85 0.08 -5.30
CA ALA A 146 -2.86 0.20 -6.36
C ALA A 146 -2.81 -1.08 -7.21
N ALA A 147 -2.68 -0.95 -8.53
CA ALA A 147 -2.51 -2.09 -9.42
C ALA A 147 -1.63 -1.79 -10.64
N TRP A 148 -1.03 -2.86 -11.17
CA TRP A 148 -0.18 -2.89 -12.35
C TRP A 148 -0.64 -4.04 -13.23
N LEU A 149 -0.67 -3.78 -14.53
CA LEU A 149 -1.06 -4.76 -15.52
C LEU A 149 -0.10 -4.68 -16.69
N SER A 150 0.56 -5.80 -16.98
CA SER A 150 1.31 -6.01 -18.20
C SER A 150 0.60 -7.02 -19.10
N ALA A 151 1.24 -7.40 -20.19
CA ALA A 151 0.76 -8.48 -21.03
C ALA A 151 0.67 -9.79 -20.24
N SER A 152 1.64 -10.17 -19.42
CA SER A 152 1.71 -11.51 -18.80
C SER A 152 1.44 -11.54 -17.29
N HIS A 153 1.44 -10.38 -16.64
CA HIS A 153 1.45 -10.25 -15.19
C HIS A 153 0.45 -9.20 -14.69
N PHE A 154 -0.14 -9.49 -13.53
CA PHE A 154 -0.94 -8.54 -12.77
C PHE A 154 -0.47 -8.48 -11.32
N PHE A 155 -0.32 -7.26 -10.81
CA PHE A 155 -0.23 -6.99 -9.38
C PHE A 155 -1.43 -6.17 -8.94
N GLY A 156 -2.03 -6.52 -7.80
CA GLY A 156 -3.06 -5.72 -7.15
C GLY A 156 -2.88 -5.67 -5.64
N ALA A 157 -3.04 -4.49 -5.04
CA ALA A 157 -2.91 -4.32 -3.60
C ALA A 157 -4.12 -3.62 -2.96
N GLU A 158 -4.46 -4.07 -1.76
CA GLU A 158 -5.28 -3.33 -0.79
C GLU A 158 -4.38 -2.83 0.34
N CYS A 159 -4.37 -1.53 0.61
CA CYS A 159 -3.48 -0.89 1.56
C CYS A 159 -4.23 -0.39 2.78
N LYS A 160 -3.75 -0.70 3.98
CA LYS A 160 -4.26 -0.19 5.25
C LYS A 160 -3.12 0.19 6.17
N VAL A 161 -3.34 1.19 7.02
CA VAL A 161 -2.40 1.48 8.10
C VAL A 161 -2.31 0.27 9.06
N SER A 162 -3.44 -0.37 9.36
CA SER A 162 -3.45 -1.64 10.08
C SER A 162 -4.48 -2.58 9.46
N VAL A 163 -3.98 -3.69 8.93
CA VAL A 163 -4.76 -4.80 8.39
C VAL A 163 -5.44 -5.57 9.52
N LYS A 164 -4.93 -5.52 10.76
CA LYS A 164 -5.62 -6.11 11.93
C LYS A 164 -7.04 -5.58 12.12
N ASN A 165 -7.35 -4.38 11.65
CA ASN A 165 -8.71 -3.84 11.67
C ASN A 165 -9.70 -4.63 10.79
N PHE A 166 -9.20 -5.51 9.92
CA PHE A 166 -9.98 -6.38 9.04
C PHE A 166 -10.12 -7.80 9.56
N THR A 167 -9.48 -8.12 10.69
CA THR A 167 -9.52 -9.43 11.35
C THR A 167 -10.36 -9.37 12.63
N ILE A 168 -11.08 -10.46 12.94
CA ILE A 168 -11.84 -10.65 14.17
C ILE A 168 -11.17 -11.77 14.97
N GLY A 169 -10.47 -11.39 16.04
CA GLY A 169 -9.67 -12.34 16.80
C GLY A 169 -8.59 -13.01 15.94
N ARG A 170 -8.38 -14.31 16.14
CA ARG A 170 -7.35 -15.09 15.41
C ARG A 170 -7.87 -15.78 14.14
N GLN A 171 -9.19 -15.80 13.90
CA GLN A 171 -9.79 -16.67 12.88
C GLN A 171 -10.85 -15.99 12.01
N GLY A 172 -11.41 -14.87 12.43
CA GLY A 172 -12.46 -14.18 11.68
C GLY A 172 -11.91 -13.05 10.82
N ILE A 173 -12.70 -12.64 9.83
CA ILE A 173 -12.53 -11.40 9.10
C ILE A 173 -13.82 -10.58 9.19
N THR A 174 -13.69 -9.26 9.11
CA THR A 174 -14.86 -8.36 9.10
C THR A 174 -15.64 -8.46 7.79
N ASP A 175 -16.94 -8.15 7.79
CA ASP A 175 -17.77 -8.14 6.57
C ASP A 175 -17.22 -7.21 5.48
N ARG A 176 -16.62 -6.10 5.89
CA ARG A 176 -15.95 -5.16 4.98
C ARG A 176 -14.77 -5.83 4.28
N ALA A 177 -13.98 -6.59 5.03
CA ALA A 177 -12.85 -7.34 4.49
C ALA A 177 -13.33 -8.51 3.63
N LEU A 178 -14.39 -9.21 4.04
CA LEU A 178 -14.98 -10.33 3.29
C LEU A 178 -15.33 -9.94 1.85
N ARG A 179 -16.08 -8.84 1.66
CA ARG A 179 -16.42 -8.34 0.31
C ARG A 179 -15.17 -8.04 -0.51
N LYS A 180 -14.18 -7.39 0.11
CA LYS A 180 -12.96 -6.97 -0.56
C LYS A 180 -12.06 -8.16 -0.94
N TYR A 181 -11.86 -9.09 -0.04
CA TYR A 181 -11.04 -10.29 -0.24
C TYR A 181 -11.67 -11.27 -1.22
N THR A 182 -13.00 -11.34 -1.26
CA THR A 182 -13.73 -12.07 -2.30
C THR A 182 -13.45 -11.47 -3.68
N PHE A 183 -13.59 -10.15 -3.84
CA PHE A 183 -13.24 -9.47 -5.09
C PHE A 183 -11.79 -9.72 -5.52
N MET A 184 -10.85 -9.61 -4.59
CA MET A 184 -9.42 -9.83 -4.83
C MET A 184 -9.14 -11.27 -5.27
N SER A 185 -9.66 -12.25 -4.54
CA SER A 185 -9.44 -13.67 -4.84
C SER A 185 -10.11 -14.11 -6.13
N GLU A 186 -11.30 -13.60 -6.42
CA GLU A 186 -11.99 -13.84 -7.68
C GLU A 186 -11.26 -13.19 -8.87
N THR A 187 -10.64 -12.02 -8.66
CA THR A 187 -9.77 -11.40 -9.66
C THR A 187 -8.58 -12.29 -9.97
N HIS A 188 -7.88 -12.81 -8.94
CA HIS A 188 -6.79 -13.78 -9.12
C HIS A 188 -7.25 -15.00 -9.92
N ARG A 189 -8.35 -15.64 -9.50
CA ARG A 189 -8.90 -16.83 -10.16
C ARG A 189 -9.19 -16.60 -11.64
N ARG A 190 -9.84 -15.48 -11.99
CA ARG A 190 -10.17 -15.15 -13.39
C ARG A 190 -8.94 -14.81 -14.22
N LEU A 191 -7.95 -14.12 -13.65
CA LEU A 191 -6.68 -13.85 -14.34
C LEU A 191 -5.91 -15.14 -14.63
N THR A 192 -5.83 -16.04 -13.65
CA THR A 192 -5.21 -17.36 -13.82
C THR A 192 -5.91 -18.18 -14.90
N ALA A 193 -7.25 -18.17 -14.95
CA ALA A 193 -8.02 -18.84 -16.01
C ALA A 193 -7.76 -18.25 -17.42
N LEU A 194 -7.33 -16.99 -17.50
CA LEU A 194 -6.89 -16.34 -18.74
C LEU A 194 -5.40 -16.54 -19.04
N GLY A 195 -4.71 -17.41 -18.28
CA GLY A 195 -3.28 -17.69 -18.46
C GLY A 195 -2.37 -16.55 -18.02
N ARG A 196 -2.84 -15.66 -17.12
CA ARG A 196 -2.04 -14.58 -16.55
C ARG A 196 -1.49 -14.98 -15.19
N SER A 197 -0.22 -14.68 -14.95
CA SER A 197 0.31 -14.70 -13.59
C SER A 197 -0.28 -13.54 -12.81
N SER A 198 -0.62 -13.74 -11.53
CA SER A 198 -1.12 -12.65 -10.70
C SER A 198 -0.64 -12.76 -9.27
N ARG A 199 -0.26 -11.61 -8.71
CA ARG A 199 0.13 -11.44 -7.32
C ARG A 199 -0.81 -10.44 -6.68
N ILE A 200 -1.49 -10.85 -5.61
CA ILE A 200 -2.47 -10.00 -4.95
C ILE A 200 -2.15 -9.89 -3.47
N CYS A 201 -1.98 -8.65 -3.00
CA CYS A 201 -1.47 -8.36 -1.68
C CYS A 201 -2.48 -7.57 -0.83
N VAL A 202 -2.55 -7.92 0.45
CA VAL A 202 -3.07 -7.04 1.50
C VAL A 202 -1.86 -6.48 2.23
N VAL A 203 -1.75 -5.16 2.26
CA VAL A 203 -0.56 -4.45 2.70
C VAL A 203 -0.89 -3.57 3.89
N GLY A 204 -0.03 -3.58 4.91
CA GLY A 204 -0.11 -2.58 5.96
C GLY A 204 1.06 -2.50 6.91
N CYS A 205 0.93 -1.60 7.87
CA CYS A 205 1.93 -1.33 8.89
C CYS A 205 1.68 -2.20 10.12
N ASP A 206 1.53 -3.52 9.97
CA ASP A 206 1.42 -4.45 11.10
C ASP A 206 2.77 -5.12 11.36
N ALA A 207 3.17 -5.24 12.64
CA ALA A 207 4.34 -6.03 13.04
C ALA A 207 4.03 -7.53 13.01
N ASP A 208 2.92 -7.94 13.63
CA ASP A 208 2.54 -9.34 13.74
C ASP A 208 1.72 -9.79 12.52
N ILE A 209 2.35 -9.81 11.35
CA ILE A 209 1.67 -10.21 10.11
C ILE A 209 1.27 -11.67 10.08
N ASP A 210 1.95 -12.54 10.83
CA ASP A 210 1.65 -13.98 10.83
C ASP A 210 0.26 -14.26 11.40
N LEU A 211 -0.16 -13.52 12.43
CA LEU A 211 -1.52 -13.62 12.97
C LEU A 211 -2.56 -13.14 11.96
N VAL A 212 -2.26 -12.05 11.25
CA VAL A 212 -3.15 -11.52 10.20
C VAL A 212 -3.26 -12.53 9.04
N ARG A 213 -2.12 -13.07 8.59
CA ARG A 213 -2.06 -14.10 7.54
C ARG A 213 -2.82 -15.36 7.95
N ALA A 214 -2.66 -15.82 9.19
CA ALA A 214 -3.38 -16.98 9.70
C ALA A 214 -4.90 -16.75 9.69
N ALA A 215 -5.38 -15.57 10.09
CA ALA A 215 -6.80 -15.23 10.06
C ALA A 215 -7.34 -15.18 8.62
N ILE A 216 -6.63 -14.53 7.70
CA ILE A 216 -7.00 -14.45 6.27
C ILE A 216 -7.04 -15.85 5.64
N ASN A 217 -6.04 -16.70 5.92
CA ASN A 217 -5.98 -18.06 5.40
C ASN A 217 -7.09 -18.95 5.97
N SER A 218 -7.37 -18.83 7.27
CA SER A 218 -8.45 -19.58 7.94
C SER A 218 -9.83 -19.21 7.39
N ALA A 219 -10.00 -17.97 6.92
CA ALA A 219 -11.20 -17.50 6.25
C ALA A 219 -11.29 -17.89 4.75
N GLY A 220 -10.33 -18.66 4.22
CA GLY A 220 -10.39 -19.19 2.85
C GLY A 220 -9.75 -18.29 1.77
N PHE A 221 -8.92 -17.33 2.17
CA PHE A 221 -8.29 -16.38 1.24
C PHE A 221 -6.78 -16.60 1.09
N GLN A 222 -6.34 -17.86 0.96
CA GLN A 222 -4.92 -18.24 0.93
C GLN A 222 -4.15 -17.69 -0.27
N VAL A 223 -4.85 -17.26 -1.33
CA VAL A 223 -4.25 -16.63 -2.51
C VAL A 223 -3.78 -15.19 -2.25
N LEU A 224 -4.18 -14.59 -1.12
CA LEU A 224 -3.81 -13.22 -0.76
C LEU A 224 -2.50 -13.24 0.03
N GLU A 225 -1.49 -12.57 -0.50
CA GLU A 225 -0.26 -12.33 0.23
C GLU A 225 -0.45 -11.22 1.27
N VAL A 226 0.21 -11.32 2.42
CA VAL A 226 0.16 -10.30 3.47
C VAL A 226 1.54 -9.68 3.62
N LEU A 227 1.63 -8.38 3.34
CA LEU A 227 2.86 -7.59 3.47
C LEU A 227 2.76 -6.65 4.67
N GLY A 228 3.74 -6.75 5.56
CA GLY A 228 3.85 -5.97 6.79
C GLY A 228 4.86 -4.84 6.73
N ALA A 229 5.21 -4.34 7.91
CA ALA A 229 6.21 -3.29 8.08
C ALA A 229 7.56 -3.66 7.46
N ASP A 230 8.04 -4.88 7.71
CA ASP A 230 9.36 -5.33 7.24
C ASP A 230 9.39 -5.46 5.71
N GLN A 231 8.31 -5.97 5.10
CA GLN A 231 8.23 -6.04 3.64
C GLN A 231 8.16 -4.64 3.01
N LEU A 232 7.46 -3.68 3.65
CA LEU A 232 7.47 -2.29 3.21
C LEU A 232 8.86 -1.63 3.35
N GLU A 233 9.61 -1.96 4.40
CA GLU A 233 11.01 -1.52 4.56
C GLU A 233 11.89 -2.05 3.42
N ALA A 234 11.70 -3.31 3.04
CA ALA A 234 12.43 -3.93 1.93
C ALA A 234 12.16 -3.16 0.62
N LEU A 235 10.93 -2.71 0.36
CA LEU A 235 10.62 -1.90 -0.83
C LEU A 235 11.34 -0.55 -0.79
N LEU A 236 11.41 0.09 0.38
CA LEU A 236 12.10 1.37 0.56
C LEU A 236 13.62 1.25 0.42
N THR A 237 14.20 0.09 0.77
CA THR A 237 15.66 -0.12 0.74
C THR A 237 16.16 -0.66 -0.60
N GLN A 238 15.43 -1.56 -1.24
CA GLN A 238 15.78 -2.14 -2.55
C GLN A 238 15.80 -1.08 -3.67
N ASP A 239 14.86 -0.13 -3.61
CA ASP A 239 14.77 0.93 -4.62
C ASP A 239 15.79 2.06 -4.41
N ALA A 240 16.29 2.25 -3.18
CA ALA A 240 17.27 3.29 -2.85
C ALA A 240 18.60 3.12 -3.63
N GLY A 241 18.99 1.87 -3.96
CA GLY A 241 20.20 1.57 -4.73
C GLY A 241 20.14 1.97 -6.22
N THR A 242 18.99 2.43 -6.71
CA THR A 242 18.79 2.82 -8.12
C THR A 242 18.50 4.30 -8.33
N CYS A 243 18.51 5.11 -7.25
CA CYS A 243 18.30 6.56 -7.32
C CYS A 243 19.60 7.37 -7.54
N HIS A 244 20.72 6.69 -7.80
CA HIS A 244 21.99 7.30 -8.24
C HIS A 244 22.28 6.98 -9.70
N ARG A 245 21.36 7.26 -10.62
CA ARG A 245 21.64 7.47 -12.05
C ARG A 245 20.66 8.46 -12.62
#